data_AF-B2ATS3-F1
#
_entry.id   AF-B2ATS3-F1
#
_cell.length_a   1.000
_cell.length_b   1.000
_cell.length_c   1.000
_cell.angle_alpha   90.00
_cell.angle_beta   90.00
_cell.angle_gamma   90.00
#
_symmetry.space_group_name_H-M   'P 1'
#
loop_
_entity.id
_entity.type
_entity.pdbx_description
1 polymer ?
#
loop_
_entity_poly.entity_id
_entity_poly.type
_entity_poly.pdbx_seq_one_letter_code
_entity_poly.pdbx_strand_id
1 'polypeptide(L)'
;MLDLTKTLGGFFFALGATLTPGFGAETPYMKSGVLGAEFYASFGFFYLFVGLLSFVFLICSLRTNLCLVILFLAYTVAFPLLAAAEWAHAEDRLALAHRLTVGGGAACFVVSACSWWAMIGGLLQSVDWPFDLPMGDLSHIIPAARKEVDVERLE
;
A
#
# COMPACT_ATOMS: atom_id res chain seq x y z
N MET A 1 -9.96 10.03 3.62
CA MET A 1 -9.98 8.61 4.05
C MET A 1 -10.71 7.72 3.05
N LEU A 2 -11.88 8.12 2.53
CA LEU A 2 -12.63 7.34 1.52
C LEU A 2 -11.84 7.08 0.21
N ASP A 3 -10.96 8.00 -0.20
CA ASP A 3 -10.20 7.86 -1.46
C ASP A 3 -8.98 6.92 -1.35
N LEU A 4 -8.48 6.70 -0.14
CA LEU A 4 -7.39 5.76 0.14
C LEU A 4 -7.85 4.30 -0.04
N THR A 5 -9.05 3.97 0.46
CA THR A 5 -9.59 2.61 0.35
C THR A 5 -9.88 2.23 -1.10
N LYS A 6 -10.34 3.19 -1.92
CA LYS A 6 -10.62 2.97 -3.34
C LYS A 6 -9.35 2.69 -4.15
N THR A 7 -8.27 3.41 -3.87
CA THR A 7 -6.99 3.25 -4.59
C THR A 7 -6.29 1.94 -4.23
N LEU A 8 -6.23 1.58 -2.95
CA LEU A 8 -5.68 0.28 -2.51
C LEU A 8 -6.56 -0.89 -2.99
N GLY A 9 -7.89 -0.77 -2.93
CA GLY A 9 -8.81 -1.77 -3.47
C GLY A 9 -8.63 -1.99 -4.97
N GLY A 10 -8.44 -0.90 -5.73
CA GLY A 10 -8.12 -0.97 -7.16
C GLY A 10 -6.80 -1.69 -7.45
N PHE A 11 -5.78 -1.46 -6.63
CA PHE A 11 -4.50 -2.18 -6.73
C PHE A 11 -4.67 -3.70 -6.54
N PHE A 12 -5.37 -4.14 -5.50
CA PHE A 12 -5.61 -5.58 -5.27
C PHE A 12 -6.49 -6.21 -6.35
N PHE A 13 -7.46 -5.45 -6.87
CA PHE A 13 -8.29 -5.92 -7.99
C PHE A 13 -7.46 -6.08 -9.27
N ALA A 14 -6.60 -5.11 -9.58
CA ALA A 14 -5.68 -5.21 -10.70
C ALA A 14 -4.74 -6.41 -10.55
N LEU A 15 -4.17 -6.63 -9.35
CA LEU A 15 -3.35 -7.81 -9.06
C LEU A 15 -4.12 -9.12 -9.26
N GLY A 16 -5.34 -9.22 -8.73
CA GLY A 16 -6.17 -10.42 -8.85
C GLY A 16 -6.55 -10.70 -10.31
N ALA A 17 -6.82 -9.66 -11.09
CA ALA A 17 -7.09 -9.76 -12.53
C ALA A 17 -5.85 -10.27 -13.29
N THR A 18 -4.65 -9.78 -12.96
CA THR A 18 -3.40 -10.25 -13.58
C THR A 18 -3.11 -11.72 -13.28
N LEU A 19 -3.27 -12.15 -12.03
CA LEU A 19 -2.96 -13.51 -11.59
C LEU A 19 -4.02 -14.55 -11.98
N THR A 20 -5.23 -14.11 -12.35
CA THR A 20 -6.30 -15.02 -12.75
C THR A 20 -6.10 -15.41 -14.22
N PRO A 21 -5.77 -16.67 -14.52
CA PRO A 21 -5.43 -17.09 -15.89
C PRO A 21 -6.59 -16.91 -16.88
N GLY A 22 -7.83 -16.85 -16.41
CA GLY A 22 -9.02 -16.60 -17.24
C GLY A 22 -9.06 -15.22 -17.92
N PHE A 23 -8.37 -14.19 -17.40
CA PHE A 23 -8.30 -12.87 -18.04
C PHE A 23 -7.18 -12.77 -19.09
N GLY A 24 -6.28 -13.76 -19.17
CA GLY A 24 -5.25 -13.82 -20.19
C GLY A 24 -4.25 -12.65 -20.16
N ALA A 25 -4.04 -12.00 -19.02
CA ALA A 25 -3.10 -10.88 -18.89
C ALA A 25 -1.64 -11.29 -19.17
N GLU A 26 -1.30 -12.55 -18.88
CA GLU A 26 0.02 -13.13 -19.10
C GLU A 26 0.20 -13.65 -20.54
N THR A 27 -0.89 -14.01 -21.23
CA THR A 27 -0.89 -14.65 -22.56
C THR A 27 -0.09 -13.89 -23.62
N PRO A 28 -0.16 -12.54 -23.74
CA PRO A 28 0.62 -11.79 -24.72
C PRO A 28 2.14 -11.86 -24.49
N TYR A 29 2.56 -12.15 -23.26
CA TYR A 29 3.96 -12.17 -22.85
C TYR A 29 4.55 -13.58 -22.82
N MET A 30 3.75 -14.61 -23.06
CA MET A 30 4.19 -16.00 -23.11
C MET A 30 4.94 -16.28 -24.42
N LYS A 31 6.22 -16.64 -24.32
CA LYS A 31 7.01 -17.18 -25.43
C LYS A 31 7.36 -18.64 -25.12
N SER A 32 6.86 -19.57 -25.93
CA SER A 32 7.15 -21.01 -25.81
C SER A 32 6.79 -21.63 -24.45
N GLY A 33 5.73 -21.15 -23.79
CA GLY A 33 5.30 -21.67 -22.48
C GLY A 33 6.03 -21.06 -21.28
N VAL A 34 6.90 -20.07 -21.50
CA VAL A 34 7.61 -19.33 -20.45
C VAL A 34 7.20 -17.87 -20.50
N LEU A 35 6.98 -17.27 -19.33
CA LEU A 35 6.67 -15.86 -19.18
C LEU A 35 7.89 -15.01 -19.58
N GLY A 36 7.73 -14.12 -20.55
CA GLY A 36 8.83 -13.28 -21.03
C GLY A 36 9.28 -12.24 -20.02
N ALA A 37 10.56 -11.87 -20.07
CA ALA A 37 11.15 -10.81 -19.24
C ALA A 37 10.39 -9.46 -19.31
N GLU A 38 9.75 -9.18 -20.45
CA GLU A 38 8.93 -7.98 -20.67
C GLU A 38 7.75 -7.87 -19.68
N PHE A 39 7.15 -8.99 -19.28
CA PHE A 39 6.08 -9.00 -18.28
C PHE A 39 6.61 -8.56 -16.92
N TYR A 40 7.69 -9.21 -16.46
CA TYR A 40 8.34 -8.91 -15.19
C TYR A 40 8.85 -7.45 -15.15
N ALA A 41 9.42 -6.95 -16.25
CA ALA A 41 9.84 -5.56 -16.37
C ALA A 41 8.66 -4.57 -16.20
N SER A 42 7.56 -4.83 -16.91
CA SER A 42 6.34 -4.01 -16.85
C SER A 42 5.68 -4.06 -15.47
N PHE A 43 5.65 -5.24 -14.85
CA PHE A 43 5.06 -5.46 -13.53
C PHE A 43 5.88 -4.81 -12.40
N GLY A 44 7.20 -4.74 -12.55
CA GLY A 44 8.07 -3.96 -11.67
C GLY A 44 7.71 -2.46 -11.67
N PHE A 45 7.38 -1.87 -12.83
CA PHE A 45 6.91 -0.48 -12.88
C PHE A 45 5.56 -0.30 -12.19
N PHE A 46 4.63 -1.26 -12.33
CA PHE A 46 3.36 -1.24 -11.62
C PHE A 46 3.57 -1.15 -10.10
N TYR A 47 4.42 -1.99 -9.52
CA TYR A 47 4.76 -1.91 -8.10
C TYR A 47 5.47 -0.61 -7.73
N LEU A 48 6.35 -0.08 -8.59
CA LEU A 48 7.05 1.17 -8.32
C LEU A 48 6.10 2.37 -8.21
N PHE A 49 5.12 2.51 -9.10
CA PHE A 49 4.14 3.60 -9.03
C PHE A 49 3.20 3.46 -7.83
N VAL A 50 2.84 2.24 -7.44
CA VAL A 50 2.08 1.98 -6.21
C VAL A 50 2.92 2.31 -4.96
N GLY A 51 4.23 2.04 -5.00
CA GLY A 51 5.18 2.45 -3.97
C GLY A 51 5.30 3.97 -3.84
N LEU A 52 5.37 4.69 -4.97
CA LEU A 52 5.39 6.16 -4.98
C LEU A 52 4.11 6.74 -4.39
N LEU A 53 2.95 6.19 -4.76
CA LEU A 53 1.66 6.58 -4.18
C LEU A 53 1.64 6.34 -2.66
N SER A 54 2.18 5.21 -2.22
CA SER A 54 2.29 4.86 -0.79
C SER A 54 3.19 5.83 -0.03
N PHE A 55 4.25 6.35 -0.65
CA PHE A 55 5.10 7.39 -0.07
C PHE A 55 4.36 8.72 0.11
N VAL A 56 3.54 9.12 -0.86
CA VAL A 56 2.68 10.31 -0.71
C VAL A 56 1.70 10.11 0.45
N PHE A 57 1.11 8.92 0.57
CA PHE A 57 0.23 8.60 1.68
C PHE A 57 0.94 8.53 3.04
N LEU A 58 2.21 8.13 3.09
CA LEU A 58 3.02 8.20 4.30
C LEU A 58 3.08 9.63 4.84
N ILE A 59 3.36 10.61 3.98
CA ILE A 59 3.42 12.03 4.37
C ILE A 59 2.05 12.49 4.93
N CYS A 60 0.95 12.12 4.26
CA CYS A 60 -0.39 12.48 4.72
C CYS A 60 -0.78 11.77 6.04
N SER A 61 -0.27 10.56 6.28
CA SER A 61 -0.62 9.76 7.46
C SER A 61 0.00 10.26 8.77
N LEU A 62 1.04 11.10 8.70
CA LEU A 62 1.70 11.69 9.88
C LEU A 62 0.76 12.49 10.78
N ARG A 63 -0.38 12.93 10.24
CA ARG A 63 -1.39 13.69 10.97
C ARG A 63 -2.52 12.84 11.54
N THR A 64 -2.68 11.59 11.09
CA THR A 64 -3.82 10.77 11.48
C THR A 64 -3.51 9.89 12.68
N ASN A 65 -2.51 9.02 12.55
CA ASN A 65 -2.38 7.90 13.48
C ASN A 65 -1.02 7.18 13.32
N LEU A 66 -0.35 6.83 14.41
CA LEU A 66 0.94 6.14 14.37
C LEU A 66 0.84 4.78 13.68
N CYS A 67 -0.26 4.05 13.88
CA CYS A 67 -0.50 2.77 13.22
C CYS A 67 -0.54 2.92 11.69
N LEU A 68 -1.12 4.02 11.19
CA LEU A 68 -1.15 4.30 9.74
C LEU A 68 0.24 4.70 9.22
N VAL A 69 1.02 5.44 10.01
CA VAL A 69 2.41 5.79 9.64
C VAL A 69 3.27 4.54 9.49
N ILE A 70 3.20 3.61 10.46
CA ILE A 70 3.97 2.34 10.40
C ILE A 70 3.54 1.51 9.18
N LEU A 71 2.23 1.47 8.89
CA LEU A 71 1.68 0.77 7.74
C LEU A 71 2.21 1.35 6.42
N PHE A 72 2.15 2.67 6.22
CA PHE A 72 2.64 3.28 4.98
C PHE A 72 4.15 3.26 4.87
N LEU A 73 4.87 3.32 6.00
CA LEU A 73 6.32 3.19 6.02
C LEU A 73 6.72 1.78 5.54
N ALA A 74 6.07 0.75 6.06
CA ALA A 74 6.29 -0.62 5.64
C ALA A 74 5.95 -0.80 4.15
N TYR A 75 4.88 -0.20 3.63
CA TYR A 75 4.56 -0.23 2.19
C TYR A 75 5.58 0.51 1.32
N THR A 76 6.09 1.65 1.80
CA THR A 76 7.12 2.45 1.10
C THR A 76 8.40 1.64 0.93
N VAL A 77 8.67 0.69 1.82
CA VAL A 77 9.80 -0.24 1.69
C VAL A 77 9.41 -1.48 0.89
N ALA A 78 8.22 -2.06 1.13
CA ALA A 78 7.78 -3.30 0.49
C ALA A 78 7.69 -3.19 -1.03
N PHE A 79 7.02 -2.14 -1.54
CA PHE A 79 6.74 -2.03 -2.98
C PHE A 79 8.00 -1.82 -3.84
N PRO A 80 8.99 -0.98 -3.46
CA PRO A 80 10.26 -0.92 -4.16
C PRO A 80 11.06 -2.22 -4.10
N LEU A 81 11.01 -2.97 -2.98
CA LEU A 81 11.65 -4.29 -2.89
C LEU A 81 10.99 -5.30 -3.85
N LEU A 82 9.66 -5.30 -3.95
CA LEU A 82 8.94 -6.14 -4.91
C LEU A 82 9.24 -5.72 -6.35
N ALA A 83 9.25 -4.42 -6.65
CA ALA A 83 9.61 -3.91 -7.98
C ALA A 83 11.02 -4.36 -8.41
N ALA A 84 12.00 -4.26 -7.49
CA ALA A 84 13.35 -4.73 -7.73
C ALA A 84 13.43 -6.26 -7.88
N ALA A 85 12.55 -7.03 -7.21
CA ALA A 85 12.47 -8.47 -7.37
C ALA A 85 11.98 -8.85 -8.77
N GLU A 86 10.96 -8.16 -9.30
CA GLU A 86 10.45 -8.36 -10.66
C GLU A 86 11.51 -8.01 -11.72
N TRP A 87 12.25 -6.92 -11.54
CA TRP A 87 13.36 -6.60 -12.44
C TRP A 87 14.50 -7.61 -12.37
N ALA A 88 14.80 -8.13 -11.17
CA ALA A 88 15.76 -9.22 -11.02
C ALA A 88 15.27 -10.53 -11.68
N HIS A 89 13.96 -10.79 -11.71
CA HIS A 89 13.35 -11.87 -12.50
C HIS A 89 13.54 -11.64 -14.00
N ALA A 90 13.39 -10.41 -14.49
CA ALA A 90 13.61 -10.07 -15.89
C ALA A 90 15.08 -10.26 -16.34
N GLU A 91 16.04 -10.06 -15.42
CA GLU A 91 17.47 -10.31 -15.65
C GLU A 91 17.91 -11.78 -15.42
N ASP A 92 16.98 -12.70 -15.14
CA ASP A 92 17.24 -14.11 -14.81
C ASP A 92 18.11 -14.30 -13.53
N ARG A 93 18.11 -13.32 -12.62
CA ARG A 93 18.86 -13.33 -11.36
C ARG A 93 18.01 -13.89 -10.22
N LEU A 94 17.57 -15.15 -10.38
CA LEU A 94 16.56 -15.79 -9.53
C LEU A 94 16.89 -15.81 -8.03
N ALA A 95 18.17 -15.98 -7.67
CA ALA A 95 18.59 -15.97 -6.26
C ALA A 95 18.45 -14.59 -5.60
N LEU A 96 18.70 -13.51 -6.37
CA LEU A 96 18.55 -12.14 -5.90
C LEU A 96 17.06 -11.78 -5.81
N ALA A 97 16.29 -12.14 -6.85
CA ALA A 97 14.85 -11.99 -6.87
C ALA A 97 14.20 -12.62 -5.63
N HIS A 98 14.51 -13.88 -5.33
CA HIS A 98 13.93 -14.57 -4.17
C HIS A 98 14.21 -13.82 -2.85
N ARG A 99 15.43 -13.34 -2.63
CA ARG A 99 15.79 -12.59 -1.42
C ARG A 99 15.02 -11.27 -1.31
N LEU A 100 14.85 -10.57 -2.43
CA LEU A 100 14.06 -9.34 -2.48
C LEU A 100 12.57 -9.61 -2.23
N THR A 101 12.00 -10.67 -2.81
CA THR A 101 10.62 -11.09 -2.57
C THR A 101 10.40 -11.43 -1.10
N VAL A 102 11.33 -12.15 -0.45
CA VAL A 102 11.24 -12.46 0.98
C VAL A 102 11.31 -11.19 1.83
N GLY A 103 12.23 -10.26 1.51
CA GLY A 103 12.35 -8.99 2.22
C GLY A 103 11.10 -8.11 2.09
N GLY A 104 10.55 -8.01 0.88
CA GLY A 104 9.33 -7.28 0.63
C GLY A 104 8.09 -7.96 1.24
N GLY A 105 8.04 -9.29 1.21
CA GLY A 105 6.99 -10.09 1.87
C GLY A 105 6.98 -9.93 3.38
N ALA A 106 8.15 -9.85 4.02
CA ALA A 106 8.27 -9.56 5.44
C ALA A 106 7.70 -8.18 5.80
N ALA A 107 7.96 -7.16 4.96
CA ALA A 107 7.35 -5.84 5.13
C ALA A 107 5.83 -5.88 4.92
N CYS A 108 5.34 -6.61 3.90
CA CYS A 108 3.90 -6.82 3.68
C CYS A 108 3.22 -7.51 4.86
N PHE A 109 3.91 -8.43 5.57
CA PHE A 109 3.37 -9.06 6.77
C PHE A 109 3.12 -8.03 7.89
N VAL A 110 4.06 -7.11 8.10
CA VAL A 110 3.89 -6.00 9.05
C VAL A 110 2.70 -5.13 8.65
N VAL A 111 2.57 -4.80 7.37
CA VAL A 111 1.42 -4.07 6.85
C VAL A 111 0.12 -4.82 7.17
N SER A 112 0.04 -6.12 6.90
CA SER A 112 -1.16 -6.92 7.20
C SER A 112 -1.50 -6.87 8.68
N ALA A 113 -0.52 -7.06 9.58
CA ALA A 113 -0.74 -7.00 11.02
C ALA A 113 -1.28 -5.62 11.46
N CYS A 114 -0.69 -4.53 10.98
CA CYS A 114 -1.16 -3.17 11.25
C CYS A 114 -2.55 -2.90 10.65
N SER A 115 -2.86 -3.49 9.49
CA SER A 115 -4.16 -3.34 8.83
C SER A 115 -5.26 -4.02 9.63
N TRP A 116 -4.99 -5.22 10.16
CA TRP A 116 -5.90 -5.91 11.07
C TRP A 116 -6.13 -5.11 12.36
N TRP A 117 -5.08 -4.53 12.93
CA TRP A 117 -5.18 -3.67 14.10
C TRP A 117 -6.04 -2.43 13.84
N ALA A 118 -5.79 -1.74 12.73
CA ALA A 118 -6.55 -0.56 12.31
C ALA A 118 -8.02 -0.90 12.03
N MET A 119 -8.29 -2.07 11.43
CA MET A 119 -9.66 -2.51 11.16
C MET A 119 -10.43 -2.79 12.46
N ILE A 120 -9.81 -3.48 13.42
CA ILE A 120 -10.46 -3.81 14.70
C ILE A 120 -10.82 -2.54 15.46
N GLY A 121 -9.88 -1.59 15.62
CA GLY A 121 -10.23 -0.37 16.35
C GLY A 121 -11.18 0.54 15.57
N GLY A 122 -11.16 0.53 14.23
CA GLY A 122 -12.19 1.22 13.43
C GLY A 122 -13.60 0.64 13.61
N LEU A 123 -13.72 -0.68 13.74
CA LEU A 123 -14.99 -1.35 14.05
C LEU A 123 -15.47 -1.04 15.47
N LEU A 124 -14.57 -1.06 16.46
CA LEU A 124 -14.92 -0.76 17.84
C LEU A 124 -15.42 0.69 18.01
N GLN A 125 -14.82 1.63 17.28
CA GLN A 125 -15.30 3.02 17.21
C GLN A 125 -16.68 3.14 16.56
N SER A 126 -17.01 2.28 15.58
CA SER A 126 -18.33 2.31 14.92
C SER A 126 -19.49 1.78 15.78
N VAL A 127 -19.17 1.01 16.83
CA VAL A 127 -20.14 0.41 17.76
C VAL A 127 -20.19 1.19 19.08
N ASP A 128 -19.53 2.35 19.15
CA ASP A 128 -19.39 3.17 20.37
C ASP A 128 -18.93 2.36 21.59
N TRP A 129 -17.96 1.45 21.38
CA TRP A 129 -17.43 0.60 22.45
C TRP A 129 -16.67 1.44 23.50
N PRO A 130 -16.84 1.20 24.81
CA PRO A 130 -16.33 2.07 25.88
C PRO A 130 -14.80 2.08 26.06
N PHE A 131 -14.07 1.26 25.33
CA PHE A 131 -12.61 1.21 25.37
C PHE A 131 -12.02 1.61 24.02
N ASP A 132 -11.25 2.70 24.01
CA ASP A 132 -10.47 3.09 22.83
C ASP A 132 -9.20 2.23 22.73
N LEU A 133 -9.02 1.60 21.58
CA LEU A 133 -7.77 0.91 21.26
C LEU A 133 -6.67 1.95 21.06
N PRO A 134 -5.48 1.81 21.69
CA PRO A 134 -4.41 2.76 21.55
C PRO A 134 -3.82 2.66 20.15
N MET A 135 -4.36 3.45 19.23
CA MET A 135 -3.80 3.55 17.88
C MET A 135 -2.65 4.57 17.81
N GLY A 136 -2.51 5.45 18.81
CA GLY A 136 -1.49 6.49 18.84
C GLY A 136 -1.90 7.66 17.96
N ASP A 137 -2.80 8.51 18.48
CA ASP A 137 -3.25 9.71 17.79
C ASP A 137 -2.09 10.73 17.70
N LEU A 138 -1.74 11.11 16.47
CA LEU A 138 -0.70 12.11 16.19
C LEU A 138 -1.29 13.49 15.86
N SER A 139 -2.61 13.65 15.93
CA SER A 139 -3.32 14.91 15.66
C SER A 139 -2.83 16.07 16.54
N HIS A 140 -2.28 15.78 17.73
CA HIS A 140 -1.67 16.78 18.62
C HIS A 140 -0.31 17.33 18.13
N ILE A 141 0.41 16.62 17.26
CA ILE A 141 1.77 16.98 16.82
C ILE A 141 1.75 17.89 15.58
N ILE A 142 0.74 17.76 14.71
CA ILE A 142 0.59 18.55 13.48
C ILE A 142 -0.75 19.29 13.50
N PRO A 143 -0.78 20.57 13.91
CA PRO A 143 -2.00 21.36 13.97
C PRO A 143 -2.67 21.44 12.59
N ALA A 144 -4.00 21.41 12.59
CA ALA A 144 -4.78 21.72 11.40
C ALA A 144 -4.46 23.13 10.90
N ALA A 145 -4.40 23.31 9.57
CA ALA A 145 -4.56 24.64 8.99
C ALA A 145 -5.87 25.23 9.53
N ARG A 146 -5.75 26.24 10.38
CA ARG A 146 -6.85 26.97 10.99
C ARG A 146 -7.73 27.48 9.85
N LYS A 147 -8.98 27.01 9.75
CA LYS A 147 -9.99 27.76 9.02
C LYS A 147 -10.26 29.00 9.88
N GLU A 148 -9.80 30.16 9.41
CA GLU A 148 -10.31 31.44 9.90
C GLU A 148 -11.82 31.44 9.65
N VAL A 149 -12.55 31.12 10.71
CA VAL A 149 -13.72 31.84 11.20
C VAL A 149 -14.39 32.71 10.13
N ASP A 150 -15.30 32.12 9.34
CA ASP A 150 -16.27 32.85 8.50
C ASP A 150 -17.40 33.39 9.41
N VAL A 151 -17.03 34.30 10.33
CA VAL A 151 -17.96 35.06 11.21
C VAL A 151 -18.36 36.39 10.56
N GLU A 152 -18.07 36.61 9.29
CA GLU A 152 -18.38 37.87 8.58
C GLU A 152 -19.59 37.77 7.64
N ARG A 153 -20.52 36.84 7.88
CA ARG A 153 -21.81 36.78 7.17
C ARG A 153 -23.03 36.69 8.11
N LEU A 154 -22.97 37.44 9.22
CA LEU A 154 -24.13 37.75 10.06
C LEU A 154 -24.28 39.27 10.30
N GLU A 155 -23.76 40.11 9.39
CA GLU A 155 -24.12 41.53 9.30
C GLU A 155 -24.90 41.82 8.01
#